data_AF-A0A4Q6CEB6-F1
#
_entry.id   AF-A0A4Q6CEB6-F1
#
_cell.length_a   1.000
_cell.length_b   1.000
_cell.length_c   1.000
_cell.angle_alpha   90.00
_cell.angle_beta   90.00
_cell.angle_gamma   90.00
#
_symmetry.space_group_name_H-M   'P 1'
#
loop_
_entity.id
_entity.type
_entity.pdbx_description
1 polymer ?
#
loop_
_entity_poly.entity_id
_entity_poly.type
_entity_poly.pdbx_seq_one_letter_code
_entity_poly.pdbx_strand_id
1 'polypeptide(L)' 'MQPVLFTISPIYNGWQVHDELRCRDWYERLDDAVASAGSLAQLRHALTGQPTAVAVSTVYGEAVIRLRHG' A
#
# COMPACT_ATOMS: atom_id res chain seq x y z
N MET A 1 7.40 -0.51 23.68
CA MET A 1 7.34 -0.09 22.26
C MET A 1 5.88 -0.04 21.87
N GLN A 2 5.38 1.07 21.30
CA GLN A 2 4.02 1.12 20.77
C GLN A 2 3.97 0.32 19.46
N PRO A 3 2.92 -0.46 19.19
CA PRO A 3 2.78 -1.16 17.91
C PRO A 3 2.60 -0.12 16.80
N VAL A 4 3.44 -0.20 15.77
CA VAL A 4 3.26 0.57 14.53
C VAL A 4 2.19 -0.14 13.71
N LEU A 5 1.08 0.55 13.42
CA LEU A 5 0.00 0.01 12.62
C LEU A 5 0.07 0.60 11.22
N PHE A 6 -0.07 -0.26 10.22
CA PHE A 6 -0.03 0.11 8.82
C PHE A 6 -1.45 0.11 8.25
N THR A 7 -1.78 1.13 7.46
CA THR A 7 -3.05 1.17 6.72
C THR A 7 -2.80 1.40 5.24
N ILE A 8 -3.77 0.99 4.43
CA ILE A 8 -3.70 1.09 2.96
C ILE A 8 -4.67 2.15 2.47
N SER A 9 -4.27 2.94 1.49
CA SER A 9 -5.14 3.94 0.87
C SER A 9 -4.97 3.92 -0.65
N PRO A 10 -6.06 4.03 -1.42
CA PRO A 10 -5.98 4.10 -2.87
C PRO A 10 -5.38 5.45 -3.30
N ILE A 11 -4.53 5.41 -4.32
CA ILE A 11 -4.00 6.59 -5.04
C ILE A 11 -4.36 6.47 -6.52
N TYR A 12 -4.12 7.55 -7.29
CA TYR A 12 -4.56 7.67 -8.69
C TYR A 12 -4.34 6.39 -9.53
N ASN A 13 -3.12 5.82 -9.51
CA ASN A 13 -2.75 4.58 -10.21
C ASN A 13 -2.10 3.55 -9.29
N GLY A 14 -2.64 3.35 -8.08
CA GLY A 14 -2.01 2.42 -7.15
C GLY A 14 -2.56 2.44 -5.75
N TRP A 15 -1.76 1.92 -4.83
CA TRP A 15 -2.02 1.90 -3.41
C TRP A 15 -0.82 2.45 -2.65
N GLN A 16 -1.11 3.12 -1.55
CA GLN A 16 -0.12 3.63 -0.63
C GLN A 16 -0.33 2.99 0.73
N VAL A 17 0.72 2.40 1.28
CA VAL A 17 0.78 1.91 2.65
C VAL A 17 1.42 2.99 3.51
N HIS A 18 0.80 3.33 4.62
CA HIS A 18 1.34 4.28 5.59
C HIS A 18 1.18 3.78 7.02
N ASP A 19 2.05 4.24 7.90
CA ASP A 19 2.12 3.88 9.33
C ASP A 19 1.17 4.72 10.21
N GLU A 20 0.18 5.37 9.59
CA GLU A 20 -0.85 6.13 10.28
C GLU A 20 -2.18 5.36 10.29
N LEU A 21 -2.90 5.44 11.42
CA LEU A 21 -4.27 4.95 11.57
C LEU A 21 -5.27 5.88 10.88
N ARG A 22 -5.25 5.95 9.53
CA ARG A 22 -6.28 6.73 8.79
C ARG A 22 -7.48 5.90 8.35
N CYS A 23 -7.33 4.58 8.27
CA CYS A 23 -8.38 3.70 7.76
C CYS A 23 -8.86 2.71 8.83
N ARG A 24 -10.08 2.19 8.60
CA ARG A 24 -10.71 1.18 9.46
C ARG A 24 -9.97 -0.15 9.45
N ASP A 25 -9.30 -0.46 8.34
CA ASP A 25 -8.50 -1.68 8.20
C ASP A 25 -7.03 -1.34 8.44
N TRP A 26 -6.45 -2.03 9.41
CA TRP A 26 -5.05 -1.87 9.80
C TRP A 26 -4.34 -3.22 9.86
N TYR A 27 -3.04 -3.18 9.65
CA TYR A 27 -2.14 -4.31 9.67
C TYR A 27 -1.06 -4.07 10.72
N GLU A 28 -0.72 -5.10 11.48
CA GLU A 28 0.37 -5.04 12.46
C GLU A 28 1.75 -5.14 11.82
N ARG A 29 1.81 -5.64 10.57
CA ARG A 29 3.05 -5.89 9.83
C ARG A 29 3.00 -5.18 8.48
N LEU A 30 4.11 -4.52 8.14
CA LEU A 30 4.27 -3.86 6.84
C LEU A 30 4.13 -4.84 5.67
N ASP A 31 4.72 -6.03 5.80
CA ASP A 31 4.70 -7.05 4.74
C ASP A 31 3.27 -7.47 4.39
N ASP A 32 2.39 -7.64 5.39
CA ASP A 32 0.99 -8.02 5.20
C ASP A 32 0.19 -6.90 4.51
N ALA A 33 0.45 -5.64 4.89
CA ALA A 33 -0.15 -4.47 4.26
C ALA A 33 0.29 -4.32 2.80
N VAL A 34 1.58 -4.51 2.52
CA VAL A 34 2.14 -4.44 1.16
C VAL A 34 1.63 -5.59 0.30
N ALA A 35 1.54 -6.82 0.83
CA ALA A 35 0.98 -7.97 0.11
C ALA A 35 -0.51 -7.76 -0.24
N SER A 36 -1.28 -7.22 0.70
CA SER A 36 -2.69 -6.88 0.46
C SER A 36 -2.84 -5.78 -0.60
N ALA A 37 -2.08 -4.69 -0.47
CA ALA A 37 -2.03 -3.62 -1.46
C ALA A 37 -1.56 -4.11 -2.83
N GLY A 38 -0.62 -5.04 -2.86
CA GLY A 38 -0.11 -5.70 -4.07
C GLY A 38 -1.20 -6.49 -4.79
N SER A 39 -1.99 -7.25 -4.04
CA SER A 39 -3.11 -8.02 -4.60
C SER A 39 -4.17 -7.12 -5.24
N LEU A 40 -4.49 -5.99 -4.59
CA LEU A 40 -5.40 -4.98 -5.14
C LEU A 40 -4.84 -4.31 -6.39
N ALA A 41 -3.54 -4.00 -6.37
CA ALA A 41 -2.82 -3.44 -7.51
C ALA A 41 -2.81 -4.36 -8.72
N GLN A 42 -2.53 -5.64 -8.50
CA GLN A 42 -2.57 -6.65 -9.54
C GLN A 42 -3.98 -6.83 -10.10
N LEU A 43 -5.00 -6.89 -9.24
CA LEU A 43 -6.39 -7.02 -9.67
C LEU A 43 -6.82 -5.85 -10.56
N ARG A 44 -6.49 -4.62 -10.19
CA ARG A 44 -6.82 -3.45 -11.01
C ARG A 44 -6.07 -3.46 -12.34
N HIS A 45 -4.80 -3.83 -12.35
CA HIS A 45 -4.05 -3.99 -13.59
C HIS A 45 -4.72 -5.04 -14.51
N ALA A 46 -5.12 -6.19 -13.97
CA ALA A 46 -5.82 -7.22 -14.73
C ALA A 46 -7.17 -6.74 -15.30
N LEU A 47 -7.87 -5.85 -14.60
CA LEU A 47 -9.17 -5.30 -15.02
C LEU A 47 -9.07 -4.15 -16.03
N THR A 48 -8.05 -3.29 -15.92
CA THR A 48 -7.97 -2.05 -16.72
C THR A 48 -6.82 -2.05 -17.73
N GLY A 49 -5.89 -2.99 -17.63
CA GLY A 49 -4.63 -2.99 -18.40
C GLY A 49 -3.68 -1.84 -18.04
N GLN A 50 -4.02 -1.01 -17.05
CA GLN A 50 -3.20 0.14 -16.68
C GLN A 50 -2.07 -0.29 -15.73
N PRO A 51 -0.87 0.30 -15.83
CA PRO A 51 0.18 0.08 -14.84
C PRO A 51 -0.28 0.54 -13.46
N THR A 52 -0.02 -0.29 -12.45
CA THR A 52 -0.31 0.00 -11.04
C THR A 52 0.95 -0.11 -10.20
N ALA A 53 0.99 0.60 -9.06
CA ALA A 53 2.11 0.53 -8.12
C ALA A 53 1.65 0.49 -6.67
N VAL A 54 2.50 -0.06 -5.81
CA VAL A 54 2.35 0.03 -4.35
C VAL A 54 3.52 0.83 -3.79
N ALA A 55 3.22 1.94 -3.13
CA ALA A 55 4.19 2.76 -2.43
C ALA A 55 4.04 2.58 -0.91
N VAL A 56 5.15 2.66 -0.19
CA VAL A 56 5.18 2.70 1.27
C VAL A 56 5.70 4.06 1.69
N SER A 57 4.93 4.78 2.50
CA SER A 57 5.36 6.02 3.14
C SER A 57 5.38 5.81 4.64
N THR A 58 6.43 6.29 5.29
CA THR A 58 6.47 6.36 6.76
C THR A 58 6.35 7.83 7.17
N VAL A 59 5.87 8.13 8.38
CA VAL A 59 5.72 9.50 8.90
C VAL A 59 6.99 10.37 8.73
N TYR A 60 8.17 9.74 8.67
CA TYR A 60 9.46 10.41 8.56
C TYR A 60 10.22 10.13 7.24
N GLY A 61 9.62 9.44 6.28
CA GLY A 61 10.30 8.94 5.08
C GLY A 61 9.64 9.32 3.76
N GLU A 62 10.44 9.34 2.69
CA GLU A 62 9.90 9.43 1.34
C GLU A 62 9.09 8.18 0.97
N ALA A 63 8.12 8.36 0.06
CA ALA A 63 7.35 7.25 -0.47
C ALA A 63 8.23 6.35 -1.35
N VAL A 64 8.46 5.11 -0.90
CA VAL A 64 9.26 4.12 -1.64
C VAL A 64 8.33 3.15 -2.36
N ILE A 65 8.52 3.00 -3.68
CA ILE A 65 7.79 2.00 -4.45
C ILE A 65 8.30 0.61 -4.08
N ARG A 66 7.40 -0.27 -3.62
CA ARG A 66 7.70 -1.67 -3.28
C ARG A 66 7.30 -2.64 -4.39
N LEU A 67 6.17 -2.39 -5.04
CA LEU A 67 5.63 -3.26 -6.09
C LEU A 67 5.17 -2.43 -7.28
N ARG A 68 5.28 -3.01 -8.47
CA ARG A 68 4.78 -2.45 -9.73
C ARG A 68 4.19 -3.58 -10.56
N HIS A 69 3.06 -3.32 -11.20
CA HIS A 69 2.43 -4.20 -12.18
C HIS A 69 2.21 -3.38 -13.46
N GLY A 70 2.52 -3.93 -14.62
CA GLY A 70 2.48 -3.21 -15.90
C GLY A 70 2.84 -4.11 -17.06
#